data_AF-A0A943TCI3-F1
#
_entry.id   AF-A0A943TCI3-F1
#
_cell.length_a   1.000
_cell.length_b   1.000
_cell.length_c   1.000
_cell.angle_alpha   90.00
_cell.angle_beta   90.00
_cell.angle_gamma   90.00
#
_symmetry.space_group_name_H-M   'P 1'
#
loop_
_entity.id
_entity.type
_entity.pdbx_description
1 polymer ?
#
loop_
_entity_poly.entity_id
_entity_poly.type
_entity_poly.pdbx_seq_one_letter_code
_entity_poly.pdbx_strand_id
1 'polypeptide(L)'
;MADNWVRICAESDLEENWGEVALVDDHQYAIYKTKHGIFASDHLDPHSQALVLARGIIGEKNGHSTITSPLYKEVYDLTNGECLSDSSYSLNVYPVEVRDGDVYLLAN
;
A
#
# COMPACT_ATOMS: atom_id res chain seq x y z
N MET A 1 -10.04 -14.01 -16.61
CA MET A 1 -10.28 -12.57 -16.44
C MET A 1 -8.96 -11.92 -16.79
N ALA A 2 -8.93 -10.94 -17.69
CA ALA A 2 -7.67 -10.31 -18.07
C ALA A 2 -7.15 -9.55 -16.84
N ASP A 3 -5.89 -9.79 -16.45
CA ASP A 3 -5.25 -9.05 -15.37
C ASP A 3 -5.27 -7.55 -15.72
N ASN A 4 -6.13 -6.77 -15.03
CA ASN A 4 -6.32 -5.35 -15.32
C ASN A 4 -5.19 -4.53 -14.68
N TRP A 5 -4.00 -4.62 -15.28
CA TRP A 5 -2.87 -3.78 -14.90
C TRP A 5 -3.13 -2.34 -15.35
N VAL A 6 -3.35 -1.46 -14.37
CA VAL A 6 -3.58 -0.02 -14.58
C VAL A 6 -2.29 0.74 -14.29
N ARG A 7 -1.84 1.56 -15.24
CA ARG A 7 -0.73 2.49 -15.01
C ARG A 7 -1.18 3.59 -14.05
N ILE A 8 -0.48 3.75 -12.92
CA ILE A 8 -0.87 4.72 -11.88
C ILE A 8 0.02 5.98 -11.85
N CYS A 9 1.33 5.86 -12.03
CA CYS A 9 2.28 6.98 -12.05
C CYS A 9 3.63 6.57 -12.65
N ALA A 10 4.56 7.52 -12.81
CA ALA A 10 5.96 7.19 -13.01
C ALA A 10 6.60 6.82 -11.67
N GLU A 11 7.59 5.92 -11.67
CA GLU A 11 8.34 5.55 -10.45
C GLU A 11 9.06 6.75 -9.82
N SER A 12 9.44 7.73 -10.65
CA SER A 12 10.06 8.98 -10.21
C SER A 12 9.12 9.92 -9.45
N ASP A 13 7.81 9.71 -9.56
CA ASP A 13 6.82 10.50 -8.82
C ASP A 13 6.67 10.02 -7.37
N LEU A 14 7.22 8.84 -7.05
CA LEU A 14 7.18 8.24 -5.73
C LEU A 14 8.47 8.54 -4.95
N GLU A 15 8.30 9.15 -3.77
CA GLU A 15 9.36 9.41 -2.81
C GLU A 15 9.55 8.20 -1.86
N GLU A 16 10.80 7.90 -1.51
CA GLU A 16 11.08 6.76 -0.63
C GLU A 16 10.56 7.01 0.79
N ASN A 17 9.93 6.00 1.39
CA ASN A 17 9.30 6.05 2.71
C ASN A 17 8.17 7.09 2.83
N TRP A 18 7.54 7.43 1.70
CA TRP A 18 6.35 8.27 1.64
C TRP A 18 5.20 7.52 0.96
N GLY A 19 3.98 7.71 1.48
CA GLY A 19 2.77 7.12 0.90
C GLY A 19 2.04 8.09 -0.02
N GLU A 20 1.65 7.60 -1.19
CA GLU A 20 0.78 8.31 -2.14
C GLU A 20 -0.55 7.56 -2.33
N VAL A 21 -1.51 8.22 -2.99
CA VAL A 21 -2.83 7.63 -3.25
C VAL A 21 -3.10 7.61 -4.74
N ALA A 22 -3.37 6.42 -5.28
CA ALA A 22 -3.90 6.23 -6.62
C ALA A 22 -5.42 6.06 -6.55
N LEU A 23 -6.16 6.76 -7.42
CA LEU A 23 -7.61 6.60 -7.59
C LEU A 23 -7.85 5.84 -8.91
N VAL A 24 -8.41 4.64 -8.82
CA VAL A 24 -8.74 3.79 -9.97
C VAL A 24 -10.17 3.29 -9.78
N ASP A 25 -11.05 3.56 -10.74
CA ASP A 25 -12.47 3.14 -10.71
C ASP A 25 -13.18 3.42 -9.37
N ASP A 26 -13.03 4.65 -8.86
CA ASP A 26 -13.55 5.13 -7.56
C ASP A 26 -12.97 4.46 -6.30
N HIS A 27 -12.00 3.56 -6.45
CA HIS A 27 -11.27 2.95 -5.33
C HIS A 27 -9.93 3.66 -5.07
N GLN A 28 -9.64 3.92 -3.79
CA GLN A 28 -8.39 4.57 -3.37
C GLN A 28 -7.39 3.54 -2.85
N TYR A 29 -6.25 3.46 -3.54
CA TYR A 29 -5.15 2.59 -3.20
C TYR A 29 -4.01 3.43 -2.61
N ALA A 30 -3.49 3.02 -1.46
CA ALA A 30 -2.28 3.59 -0.90
C ALA A 30 -1.07 2.91 -1.52
N ILE A 31 -0.14 3.70 -2.05
CA ILE A 31 1.07 3.26 -2.75
C ILE A 31 2.28 3.67 -1.90
N TYR A 32 3.17 2.73 -1.64
CA TYR A 32 4.33 2.94 -0.78
C TYR A 32 5.58 2.57 -1.54
N LYS A 33 6.53 3.50 -1.66
CA LYS A 33 7.89 3.16 -2.10
C LYS A 33 8.75 2.95 -0.87
N THR A 34 9.30 1.76 -0.73
CA THR A 34 10.20 1.40 0.37
C THR A 34 11.52 0.92 -0.21
N LYS A 35 12.53 0.74 0.65
CA LYS A 35 13.81 0.14 0.26
C LYS A 35 13.71 -1.29 -0.28
N HIS A 36 12.57 -1.97 -0.05
CA HIS A 36 12.32 -3.34 -0.49
C HIS A 36 11.47 -3.43 -1.74
N GLY A 37 11.03 -2.29 -2.29
CA GLY A 37 10.20 -2.21 -3.49
C GLY A 37 8.99 -1.32 -3.32
N ILE A 38 8.09 -1.38 -4.30
CA ILE A 38 6.83 -0.63 -4.28
C ILE A 38 5.71 -1.59 -3.90
N PHE A 39 4.89 -1.17 -2.95
CA PHE A 39 3.76 -1.94 -2.43
C PHE A 39 2.47 -1.13 -2.57
N ALA A 40 1.34 -1.82 -2.65
CA ALA A 40 0.03 -1.21 -2.68
C ALA A 40 -0.93 -1.88 -1.70
N SER A 41 -1.81 -1.09 -1.10
CA SER A 41 -2.88 -1.54 -0.24
C SER A 41 -4.15 -0.74 -0.44
N ASP A 42 -5.24 -1.12 0.23
CA ASP A 42 -6.35 -0.20 0.43
C ASP A 42 -5.86 1.07 1.15
N HIS A 43 -6.41 2.23 0.76
CA HIS A 43 -6.19 3.48 1.50
C HIS A 43 -7.07 3.58 2.76
N LEU A 44 -8.18 2.83 2.78
CA LEU A 44 -9.08 2.69 3.91
C LEU A 44 -8.44 1.83 5.00
N ASP A 45 -8.37 2.36 6.22
CA ASP A 45 -7.94 1.61 7.38
C ASP A 45 -9.04 0.62 7.83
N PRO A 46 -8.74 -0.69 7.94
CA PRO A 46 -9.75 -1.66 8.38
C PRO A 46 -10.23 -1.42 9.81
N HIS A 47 -9.41 -0.80 10.70
CA HIS A 47 -9.87 -0.49 12.04
C HIS A 47 -10.65 0.82 12.09
N SER A 48 -10.03 1.94 11.69
CA SER A 48 -10.66 3.26 11.83
C SER A 48 -11.75 3.56 10.80
N GLN A 49 -11.83 2.79 9.71
CA GLN A 49 -12.73 3.03 8.58
C GLN A 49 -12.55 4.42 7.96
N ALA A 50 -11.33 4.98 8.08
CA ALA A 50 -10.96 6.26 7.51
C ALA A 50 -9.91 6.06 6.39
N LEU A 51 -9.95 6.94 5.38
CA LEU A 51 -8.99 6.98 4.28
C LEU A 51 -7.70 7.67 4.75
N VAL A 52 -6.81 6.90 5.38
CA VAL A 52 -5.63 7.46 6.07
C VAL A 52 -4.34 6.67 5.87
N LEU A 53 -4.35 5.46 5.29
CA LEU A 53 -3.19 4.54 5.32
C LEU A 53 -1.94 5.09 4.61
N ALA A 54 -2.10 5.86 3.54
CA ALA A 54 -0.99 6.51 2.84
C ALA A 54 -0.29 7.60 3.68
N ARG A 55 -0.85 7.97 4.83
CA ARG A 55 -0.26 8.92 5.79
C ARG A 55 0.39 8.22 6.98
N GLY A 56 0.43 6.88 6.95
CA GLY A 56 1.08 6.06 7.97
C GLY A 56 2.60 6.17 7.92
N ILE A 57 3.23 5.68 8.98
CA ILE A 57 4.69 5.57 9.04
C ILE A 57 5.10 4.24 8.43
N ILE A 58 5.89 4.29 7.36
CA ILE A 58 6.53 3.10 6.77
C ILE A 58 7.63 2.63 7.72
N GLY A 59 7.65 1.34 8.00
CA GLY A 59 8.62 0.69 8.85
C GLY A 59 9.12 -0.62 8.27
N GLU A 60 9.87 -1.35 9.08
CA GLU A 60 10.30 -2.71 8.77
C GLU A 60 10.18 -3.60 10.00
N LYS A 61 9.79 -4.85 9.80
CA LYS A 61 9.91 -5.91 10.81
C LYS A 61 10.42 -7.18 10.16
N ASN A 62 11.53 -7.72 10.67
CA ASN A 62 12.16 -8.95 10.16
C ASN A 62 12.45 -8.93 8.64
N GLY A 63 12.79 -7.77 8.07
CA GLY A 63 13.02 -7.62 6.63
C GLY A 63 11.77 -7.40 5.78
N HIS A 64 10.57 -7.39 6.37
CA HIS A 64 9.32 -7.08 5.67
C HIS A 64 8.92 -5.61 5.86
N SER A 65 8.53 -4.95 4.77
CA SER A 65 8.02 -3.58 4.82
C SER A 65 6.68 -3.54 5.55
N THR A 66 6.51 -2.58 6.45
CA THR A 66 5.26 -2.40 7.18
C THR A 66 4.72 -0.98 7.03
N ILE A 67 3.43 -0.81 7.28
CA ILE A 67 2.77 0.49 7.43
C ILE A 67 2.08 0.55 8.80
N THR A 68 2.34 1.61 9.56
CA THR A 68 1.67 1.86 10.84
C THR A 68 0.50 2.84 10.62
N SER A 69 -0.72 2.43 10.95
CA SER A 69 -1.92 3.30 10.82
C SER A 69 -1.73 4.61 11.59
N PRO A 70 -2.04 5.77 10.98
CA PRO A 70 -1.90 7.07 11.65
C PRO A 70 -2.77 7.25 12.87
N LEU A 71 -3.90 6.54 12.97
CA LEU A 71 -4.89 6.77 14.01
C LEU A 71 -4.63 5.86 15.21
N TYR A 72 -4.83 4.56 15.05
CA TYR A 72 -4.77 3.60 16.17
C TYR A 72 -3.50 2.75 16.23
N LYS A 73 -2.55 2.96 15.31
CA LYS A 73 -1.19 2.40 15.33
C LYS A 73 -1.10 0.88 15.11
N GLU A 74 -2.13 0.28 14.52
CA GLU A 74 -2.02 -1.05 13.93
C GLU A 74 -0.87 -1.06 12.93
N VAL A 75 -0.08 -2.13 12.96
CA VAL A 75 1.06 -2.31 12.07
C VAL A 75 0.70 -3.42 11.09
N TYR A 76 0.64 -3.09 9.80
CA TYR A 76 0.32 -4.04 8.75
C TYR A 76 1.58 -4.39 7.95
N ASP A 77 1.76 -5.68 7.64
CA ASP A 77 2.77 -6.14 6.68
C ASP A 77 2.29 -5.84 5.25
N LEU A 78 3.07 -5.09 4.48
CA LEU A 78 2.70 -4.67 3.12
C LEU A 78 2.84 -5.81 2.09
N THR A 79 3.46 -6.93 2.45
CA THR A 79 3.64 -8.10 1.59
C THR A 79 2.39 -8.97 1.53
N ASN A 80 1.71 -9.11 2.68
CA ASN A 80 0.62 -10.09 2.83
C ASN A 80 -0.64 -9.52 3.52
N GLY A 81 -0.60 -8.30 4.03
CA GLY A 81 -1.74 -7.63 4.66
C GLY A 81 -1.99 -7.98 6.12
N GLU A 82 -1.18 -8.83 6.75
CA GLU A 82 -1.38 -9.25 8.14
C GLU A 82 -1.21 -8.06 9.09
N CYS A 83 -2.17 -7.88 10.02
CA CYS A 83 -2.00 -6.96 11.13
C CYS A 83 -1.15 -7.63 12.23
N LEU A 84 0.05 -7.11 12.43
CA LEU A 84 1.04 -7.62 13.37
C LEU A 84 0.77 -7.18 14.82
N SER A 85 -0.22 -6.30 15.03
CA SER A 85 -0.61 -5.77 16.34
C SER A 85 -1.91 -6.39 16.87
N ASP A 86 -2.86 -6.71 15.99
CA ASP A 86 -4.17 -7.27 16.34
C ASP A 86 -4.70 -8.12 15.18
N SER A 87 -4.77 -9.43 15.36
CA SER A 87 -5.19 -10.39 14.32
C SER A 87 -6.68 -10.30 13.96
N SER A 88 -7.45 -9.41 14.58
CA SER A 88 -8.82 -9.10 14.20
C SER A 88 -8.91 -8.27 12.92
N TYR A 89 -7.81 -7.64 12.52
CA TYR A 89 -7.72 -6.80 11.32
C TYR A 89 -6.79 -7.39 10.28
N SER A 90 -7.07 -7.10 9.02
CA SER A 90 -6.19 -7.37 7.89
C SER A 90 -6.38 -6.28 6.83
N LEU A 91 -5.32 -6.01 6.09
CA LEU A 91 -5.28 -4.98 5.07
C LEU A 91 -5.20 -5.65 3.70
N ASN A 92 -6.08 -5.30 2.75
CA ASN A 92 -5.91 -5.81 1.40
C ASN A 92 -4.66 -5.21 0.77
N VAL A 93 -3.84 -6.08 0.17
CA VAL A 93 -2.63 -5.71 -0.57
C VAL A 93 -2.77 -6.14 -2.02
N TYR A 94 -2.15 -5.38 -2.92
CA TYR A 94 -2.33 -5.56 -4.36
C TYR A 94 -0.98 -5.71 -5.06
N PRO A 95 -0.88 -6.56 -6.09
CA PRO A 95 0.33 -6.66 -6.90
C PRO A 95 0.66 -5.33 -7.59
N VAL A 96 1.94 -4.98 -7.53
CA VAL A 96 2.52 -3.82 -8.22
C VAL A 96 3.66 -4.30 -9.10
N GLU A 97 3.77 -3.73 -10.29
CA GLU A 97 4.86 -3.99 -11.22
C GLU A 97 5.44 -2.68 -11.74
N VAL A 98 6.76 -2.61 -11.89
CA VAL A 98 7.44 -1.49 -12.56
C VAL A 98 7.85 -1.95 -13.96
N ARG A 99 7.40 -1.22 -14.98
CA ARG A 99 7.71 -1.48 -16.39
C ARG A 99 8.26 -0.20 -17.01
N ASP A 100 9.51 -0.22 -17.46
CA ASP A 100 10.15 0.93 -18.13
C ASP A 100 10.05 2.27 -17.36
N GLY A 101 10.10 2.21 -16.02
CA GLY A 101 9.99 3.38 -15.14
C GLY A 101 8.56 3.83 -14.81
N ASP A 102 7.55 3.10 -15.28
CA ASP A 102 6.15 3.31 -14.93
C ASP A 102 5.65 2.26 -13.92
N VAL A 103 4.82 2.68 -12.98
CA VAL A 103 4.23 1.82 -11.96
C VAL A 103 2.83 1.38 -12.41
N TYR A 104 2.61 0.06 -12.40
CA TYR A 104 1.34 -0.59 -12.71
C TYR A 104 0.78 -1.27 -11.47
N LEU A 105 -0.50 -1.09 -11.24
CA LEU A 105 -1.27 -1.73 -10.18
C LEU A 105 -2.21 -2.77 -10.80
N LEU A 106 -2.26 -3.98 -10.24
CA LEU A 106 -3.32 -4.92 -10.57
C LEU A 106 -4.59 -4.55 -9.80
N ALA A 107 -5.46 -3.75 -10.42
CA ALA A 107 -6.73 -3.35 -9.83
C ALA A 107 -7.78 -4.45 -10.02
N ASN A 108 -8.64 -4.63 -9.00
CA ASN A 108 -9.72 -5.63 -8.99
C ASN A 108 -11.04 -5.06 -9.50
#